data_AF-A0A2Z6UZR0-F1
#
_entry.id   AF-A0A2Z6UZR0-F1
#
_cell.length_a   1.000
_cell.length_b   1.000
_cell.length_c   1.000
_cell.angle_alpha   90.00
_cell.angle_beta   90.00
_cell.angle_gamma   90.00
#
_symmetry.space_group_name_H-M   'P 1'
#
loop_
_entity.id
_entity.type
_entity.pdbx_description
1 polymer ?
#
loop_
_entity_poly.entity_id
_entity_poly.type
_entity_poly.pdbx_seq_one_letter_code
_entity_poly.pdbx_strand_id
1 'polypeptide(L)'
;MGDKPIYWIGTSREDIRDFPEDAKRKAGFQLRAIQQGEKPNDFKPIPIIGQGTEEIRIWTGETYRIFYVARFKEAIYVLHAFG
;
A
#
# COMPACT_ATOMS: atom_id res chain seq x y z
N MET A 1 11.15 15.00 10.97
CA MET A 1 10.86 13.56 11.17
C MET A 1 10.90 12.92 9.79
N GLY A 2 11.63 11.81 9.64
CA GLY A 2 11.69 11.08 8.35
C GLY A 2 10.39 10.31 8.08
N ASP A 3 10.20 9.91 6.83
CA ASP A 3 9.07 9.07 6.41
C ASP A 3 9.04 7.77 7.23
N LYS A 4 7.86 7.36 7.72
CA LYS A 4 7.69 6.11 8.48
C LYS A 4 8.11 4.93 7.59
N PRO A 5 8.94 3.99 8.07
CA PRO A 5 9.49 2.95 7.20
C PRO A 5 8.39 1.99 6.73
N ILE A 6 8.58 1.44 5.52
CA ILE A 6 7.77 0.34 4.99
C ILE A 6 8.52 -0.97 5.17
N TYR A 7 7.86 -1.94 5.80
CA TYR A 7 8.25 -3.34 5.79
C TYR A 7 7.42 -4.09 4.75
N TRP A 8 8.14 -4.75 3.84
CA TRP A 8 7.57 -5.54 2.76
C TRP A 8 7.44 -7.00 3.21
N ILE A 9 6.24 -7.55 3.15
CA ILE A 9 5.98 -8.94 3.52
C ILE A 9 5.92 -9.78 2.24
N GLY A 10 6.56 -10.95 2.25
CA GLY A 10 6.58 -11.87 1.11
C GLY A 10 7.10 -11.19 -0.17
N THR A 11 6.37 -11.36 -1.27
CA THR A 11 6.66 -10.82 -2.60
C THR A 11 6.11 -9.41 -2.84
N SER A 12 5.49 -8.79 -1.82
CA SER A 12 4.72 -7.55 -2.03
C SER A 12 5.51 -6.40 -2.66
N ARG A 13 6.84 -6.36 -2.46
CA ARG A 13 7.69 -5.34 -3.08
C ARG A 13 7.91 -5.63 -4.56
N GLU A 14 8.20 -6.87 -4.88
CA GLU A 14 8.39 -7.39 -6.23
C GLU A 14 7.08 -7.22 -7.03
N ASP A 15 5.95 -7.60 -6.45
CA ASP A 15 4.62 -7.48 -7.07
C ASP A 15 4.34 -6.02 -7.49
N ILE A 16 4.62 -5.03 -6.62
CA ILE A 16 4.48 -3.61 -6.98
C ILE A 16 5.50 -3.17 -8.03
N ARG A 17 6.72 -3.71 -7.99
CA ARG A 17 7.75 -3.39 -8.99
C ARG A 17 7.40 -3.91 -10.38
N ASP A 18 6.59 -4.96 -10.45
CA ASP A 18 6.12 -5.56 -11.70
C ASP A 18 4.86 -4.90 -12.26
N PHE A 19 4.22 -4.00 -11.50
CA PHE A 19 3.14 -3.17 -12.03
C PHE A 19 3.59 -2.33 -13.23
N PRO A 20 2.68 -2.02 -14.17
CA PRO A 20 2.94 -1.02 -15.20
C PRO A 20 3.36 0.33 -14.59
N GLU A 21 4.17 1.08 -15.32
CA GLU A 21 4.81 2.31 -14.83
C GLU A 21 3.82 3.31 -14.21
N ASP A 22 2.66 3.52 -14.82
CA ASP A 22 1.64 4.42 -14.27
C ASP A 22 1.06 3.91 -12.95
N ALA A 23 0.80 2.61 -12.83
CA ALA A 23 0.27 1.99 -11.61
C ALA A 23 1.32 2.03 -10.49
N LYS A 24 2.57 1.71 -10.82
CA LYS A 24 3.73 1.76 -9.90
C LYS A 24 4.00 3.17 -9.38
N ARG A 25 3.93 4.18 -10.24
CA ARG A 25 4.09 5.59 -9.83
C ARG A 25 2.97 6.02 -8.88
N LYS A 26 1.71 5.66 -9.19
CA LYS A 26 0.58 5.94 -8.30
C LYS A 26 0.71 5.19 -6.98
N ALA A 27 1.10 3.92 -7.00
CA ALA A 27 1.37 3.12 -5.81
C ALA A 27 2.40 3.80 -4.89
N GLY A 28 3.53 4.23 -5.44
CA GLY A 28 4.55 4.94 -4.70
C GLY A 28 4.04 6.24 -4.06
N PHE A 29 3.22 7.01 -4.78
CA PHE A 29 2.61 8.23 -4.24
C PHE A 29 1.66 7.93 -3.07
N GLN A 30 0.78 6.93 -3.22
CA GLN A 30 -0.17 6.54 -2.16
C GLN A 30 0.56 5.97 -0.93
N LEU A 31 1.57 5.13 -1.13
CA LEU A 31 2.39 4.60 -0.05
C LEU A 31 3.13 5.70 0.71
N ARG A 32 3.69 6.68 -0.01
CA ARG A 32 4.36 7.83 0.61
C ARG A 32 3.41 8.67 1.46
N ALA A 33 2.19 8.90 1.00
CA ALA A 33 1.17 9.59 1.80
C ALA A 33 0.95 8.87 3.15
N ILE A 34 0.85 7.54 3.14
CA ILE A 34 0.74 6.74 4.37
C ILE A 34 1.99 6.87 5.24
N GLN A 35 3.19 6.88 4.66
CA GLN A 35 4.45 7.11 5.41
C GLN A 35 4.47 8.46 6.13
N GLN A 36 3.75 9.44 5.61
CA GLN A 36 3.60 10.79 6.17
C GLN A 36 2.41 10.92 7.12
N GLY A 37 1.67 9.83 7.37
CA GLY A 37 0.49 9.82 8.23
C GLY A 37 -0.79 10.33 7.57
N GLU A 38 -0.76 10.53 6.25
CA GLU A 38 -1.92 10.90 5.44
C GLU A 38 -2.70 9.65 5.03
N LYS A 39 -3.93 9.87 4.53
CA LYS A 39 -4.77 8.80 3.99
C LYS A 39 -4.57 8.70 2.47
N PRO A 40 -4.55 7.47 1.91
CA PRO A 40 -4.62 7.28 0.47
C PRO A 40 -5.94 7.81 -0.09
N ASN A 41 -5.96 8.13 -1.39
CA ASN A 41 -7.08 8.75 -2.07
C ASN A 41 -8.29 7.80 -2.21
N ASP A 42 -8.02 6.54 -2.54
CA ASP A 42 -9.04 5.49 -2.66
C ASP A 42 -8.60 4.28 -1.85
N PHE A 43 -9.26 4.06 -0.71
CA PHE A 43 -8.97 2.93 0.16
C PHE A 43 -10.19 2.40 0.89
N LYS A 44 -10.08 1.16 1.37
CA LYS A 44 -11.14 0.47 2.10
C LYS A 44 -10.56 -0.37 3.25
N PRO A 45 -11.12 -0.30 4.47
CA PRO A 45 -10.78 -1.24 5.54
C PRO A 45 -11.16 -2.68 5.19
N ILE A 46 -10.28 -3.65 5.47
CA ILE A 46 -10.45 -5.09 5.20
C ILE A 46 -10.28 -5.91 6.50
N PRO A 47 -11.26 -5.85 7.42
CA PRO A 47 -11.12 -6.48 8.74
C PRO A 47 -11.03 -8.01 8.71
N ILE A 48 -11.48 -8.66 7.62
CA ILE A 48 -11.44 -10.11 7.46
C ILE A 48 -10.01 -10.65 7.31
N ILE A 49 -9.08 -9.86 6.79
CA ILE A 49 -7.64 -10.23 6.72
C ILE A 49 -6.98 -10.07 8.09
N GLY A 50 -7.40 -9.04 8.83
CA GLY A 50 -6.87 -8.75 10.15
C GLY A 50 -7.19 -7.32 10.58
N GLN A 51 -7.18 -7.08 11.89
CA GLN A 51 -7.55 -5.79 12.46
C GLN A 51 -6.59 -4.67 12.03
N GLY A 52 -7.13 -3.65 11.35
CA GLY A 52 -6.36 -2.51 10.86
C GLY A 52 -5.72 -2.73 9.49
N THR A 53 -6.10 -3.81 8.80
CA THR A 53 -5.76 -3.99 7.38
C THR A 53 -6.60 -3.07 6.52
N GLU A 54 -5.98 -2.39 5.59
CA GLU A 54 -6.60 -1.51 4.61
C GLU A 54 -6.11 -1.89 3.20
N GLU A 55 -6.96 -1.68 2.21
CA GLU A 55 -6.67 -1.87 0.79
C GLU A 55 -6.61 -0.50 0.11
N ILE A 56 -5.51 -0.19 -0.59
CA ILE A 56 -5.43 0.90 -1.57
C ILE A 56 -5.91 0.36 -2.91
N ARG A 57 -6.76 1.12 -3.61
CA ARG A 57 -7.19 0.80 -4.97
C ARG A 57 -6.64 1.83 -5.96
N ILE A 58 -5.99 1.34 -7.01
CA ILE A 58 -5.30 2.16 -8.00
C ILE A 58 -5.89 1.84 -9.38
N TRP A 59 -6.39 2.86 -10.07
CA TRP A 59 -6.93 2.73 -11.42
C TRP A 59 -6.01 3.40 -12.45
N THR A 60 -5.57 2.62 -13.44
CA THR A 60 -4.76 3.09 -14.59
C THR A 60 -5.21 2.44 -15.91
N GLY A 61 -6.52 2.20 -16.05
CA GLY A 61 -7.09 1.39 -17.13
C GLY A 61 -7.38 -0.05 -16.68
N GLU A 62 -6.59 -0.55 -15.74
CA GLU A 62 -6.83 -1.77 -14.96
C GLU A 62 -6.79 -1.43 -13.46
N THR A 63 -7.21 -2.38 -12.62
CA THR A 63 -7.31 -2.20 -11.17
C THR A 63 -6.16 -2.89 -10.46
N TYR A 64 -5.32 -2.12 -9.79
CA TYR A 64 -4.25 -2.60 -8.93
C TYR A 64 -4.62 -2.38 -7.47
N ARG A 65 -4.25 -3.32 -6.61
CA ARG A 65 -4.61 -3.33 -5.19
C ARG A 65 -3.36 -3.55 -4.33
N ILE A 66 -3.29 -2.85 -3.21
CA ILE A 66 -2.22 -2.99 -2.23
C ILE A 66 -2.87 -3.13 -0.86
N PHE A 67 -2.57 -4.22 -0.17
CA PHE A 67 -3.04 -4.48 1.19
C PHE A 67 -1.94 -4.11 2.18
N TYR A 68 -2.27 -3.31 3.19
CA TYR A 68 -1.30 -2.82 4.16
C TYR A 68 -1.89 -2.67 5.57
N VAL A 69 -1.00 -2.54 6.56
CA VAL A 69 -1.34 -2.21 7.95
C VAL A 69 -0.45 -1.05 8.41
N ALA A 70 -1.05 0.08 8.79
CA ALA A 70 -0.33 1.30 9.21
C ALA A 70 -0.51 1.69 10.70
N ARG A 71 -1.24 0.89 11.49
CA ARG A 71 -1.57 1.20 12.90
C ARG A 71 -0.40 1.15 13.89
N PHE A 72 0.67 0.42 13.56
CA PHE A 72 1.83 0.22 14.44
C PHE A 72 2.75 1.43 14.39
N LYS A 73 3.42 1.80 15.48
CA LYS A 73 4.26 3.00 15.50
C LYS A 73 5.56 2.80 14.70
N GLU A 74 6.01 1.57 14.65
CA GLU A 74 7.31 1.13 14.14
C GLU A 74 7.40 1.24 12.62
N ALA A 75 6.36 0.81 11.90
CA ALA A 75 6.37 0.71 10.45
C ALA A 75 4.97 0.62 9.83
N ILE A 76 4.93 0.77 8.51
CA ILE A 76 3.82 0.34 7.65
C ILE A 76 4.18 -1.03 7.10
N TYR A 77 3.28 -2.00 7.23
CA TYR A 77 3.49 -3.35 6.73
C TYR A 77 2.69 -3.51 5.44
N VAL A 78 3.35 -3.63 4.30
CA VAL A 78 2.68 -3.98 3.04
C VAL A 78 2.62 -5.49 2.96
N LEU A 79 1.40 -6.03 2.96
CA LEU A 79 1.12 -7.45 3.09
C LEU A 79 1.14 -8.15 1.74
N HIS A 80 0.55 -7.53 0.73
CA HIS A 80 0.38 -8.11 -0.60
C HIS A 80 0.01 -7.01 -1.61
N ALA A 81 0.33 -7.24 -2.89
CA ALA A 81 -0.07 -6.38 -3.98
C ALA A 81 -0.35 -7.22 -5.24
N PHE A 82 -1.33 -6.81 -6.04
CA PHE A 82 -1.68 -7.49 -7.30
C PHE A 82 -2.47 -6.55 -8.22
N GLY A 83 -2.62 -6.94 -9.50
CA GLY A 83 -3.38 -6.24 -10.53
C GLY A 83 -4.10 -7.21 -11.44
#